data_AF-A0A3C0Z8H9-F1
#
_entry.id   AF-A0A3C0Z8H9-F1
#
_cell.length_a   1.000
_cell.length_b   1.000
_cell.length_c   1.000
_cell.angle_alpha   90.00
_cell.angle_beta   90.00
_cell.angle_gamma   90.00
#
_symmetry.space_group_name_H-M   'P 1'
#
loop_
_entity.id
_entity.type
_entity.pdbx_description
1 polymer ?
#
loop_
_entity_poly.entity_id
_entity_poly.type
_entity_poly.pdbx_seq_one_letter_code
_entity_poly.pdbx_strand_id
1 'polypeptide(L)'
;PDSERLTPFGQMLRSTSLDEMPELWNVIKGDMSIVGPRPLLMEYLPLYSPEQAKRHDVRPGMTGHAQVNGRNAIGWEEKFKLDTWYVENRSIWLDFKIMFKTVHKVLAKDDISAEGEATMTKFTGTKSGQDS
;
A
#
# COMPACT_ATOMS: atom_id res chain seq x y z
N PRO A 1 -32.52 4.78 2.07
CA PRO A 1 -31.52 4.05 2.88
C PRO A 1 -30.64 3.20 1.94
N ASP A 2 -29.32 3.20 2.12
CA ASP A 2 -28.35 2.50 1.26
C ASP A 2 -28.54 0.96 1.23
N SER A 3 -29.51 0.43 1.97
CA SER A 3 -29.91 -0.97 2.00
C SER A 3 -30.79 -1.43 0.83
N GLU A 4 -31.33 -0.54 0.00
CA GLU A 4 -32.25 -0.92 -1.10
C GLU A 4 -31.61 -0.88 -2.50
N ARG A 5 -30.31 -0.58 -2.61
CA ARG A 5 -29.58 -0.45 -3.89
C ARG A 5 -28.46 -1.47 -4.11
N LEU A 6 -28.50 -2.61 -3.43
CA LEU A 6 -27.51 -3.66 -3.63
C LEU A 6 -28.20 -4.92 -4.17
N THR A 7 -28.11 -5.09 -5.49
CA THR A 7 -28.47 -6.36 -6.12
C THR A 7 -27.48 -7.44 -5.66
N PRO A 8 -27.85 -8.73 -5.69
CA PRO A 8 -26.95 -9.85 -5.39
C PRO A 8 -25.65 -9.79 -6.22
N PHE A 9 -25.71 -9.19 -7.41
CA PHE A 9 -24.57 -8.90 -8.27
C PHE A 9 -23.59 -7.89 -7.64
N GLY A 10 -24.07 -6.83 -6.99
CA GLY A 10 -23.23 -5.85 -6.28
C GLY A 10 -22.56 -6.45 -5.03
N GLN A 11 -23.20 -7.40 -4.35
CA GLN A 11 -22.59 -8.16 -3.25
C GLN A 11 -21.57 -9.17 -3.75
N MET A 12 -21.83 -9.83 -4.88
CA MET A 12 -20.89 -10.75 -5.53
C MET A 12 -19.66 -10.02 -6.11
N LEU A 13 -19.83 -8.80 -6.61
CA LEU A 13 -18.73 -7.94 -7.07
C LEU A 13 -17.83 -7.47 -5.92
N ARG A 14 -18.38 -7.31 -4.71
CA ARG A 14 -17.60 -7.03 -3.49
C ARG A 14 -16.90 -8.28 -2.95
N SER A 15 -17.42 -9.48 -3.25
CA SER A 15 -16.86 -10.76 -2.80
C SER A 15 -15.91 -11.42 -3.80
N THR A 16 -15.87 -10.94 -5.03
CA THR A 16 -14.89 -11.32 -6.06
C THR A 16 -14.02 -10.09 -6.29
N SER A 17 -12.70 -10.25 -6.33
CA SER A 17 -11.71 -9.16 -6.36
C SER A 17 -11.71 -8.26 -7.63
N LEU A 18 -12.88 -7.97 -8.20
CA LEU A 18 -13.09 -7.09 -9.35
C LEU A 18 -12.75 -5.62 -9.04
N ASP A 19 -12.69 -5.21 -7.77
CA ASP A 19 -12.18 -3.89 -7.36
C ASP A 19 -10.67 -3.70 -7.61
N GLU A 20 -9.90 -4.79 -7.78
CA GLU A 20 -8.46 -4.74 -8.09
C GLU A 20 -8.14 -4.88 -9.59
N MET A 21 -9.15 -5.19 -10.44
CA MET A 21 -8.95 -5.30 -11.89
C MET A 21 -8.45 -3.99 -12.55
N PRO A 22 -8.90 -2.79 -12.14
CA PRO A 22 -8.34 -1.54 -12.63
C PRO A 22 -6.86 -1.36 -12.25
N GLU A 23 -6.46 -1.79 -11.04
CA GLU A 23 -5.06 -1.73 -10.60
C GLU A 23 -4.18 -2.70 -11.39
N LEU A 24 -4.66 -3.92 -11.64
CA LEU A 24 -3.96 -4.89 -12.48
C LEU A 24 -3.79 -4.38 -13.92
N TRP A 25 -4.79 -3.68 -14.45
CA TRP A 25 -4.70 -3.03 -15.75
C TRP A 25 -3.63 -1.93 -15.79
N ASN A 26 -3.48 -1.15 -14.71
CA ASN A 26 -2.40 -0.16 -14.59
C ASN A 26 -1.01 -0.81 -14.52
N VAL A 27 -0.90 -2.02 -13.94
CA VAL A 27 0.34 -2.81 -13.99
C VAL A 27 0.66 -3.25 -15.42
N ILE A 28 -0.35 -3.74 -16.16
CA ILE A 28 -0.18 -4.16 -17.56
C ILE A 28 0.21 -2.97 -18.46
N LYS A 29 -0.39 -1.80 -18.23
CA LYS A 29 -0.04 -0.54 -18.92
C LYS A 29 1.35 -0.01 -18.56
N GLY A 30 1.91 -0.43 -17.43
CA GLY A 30 3.20 0.02 -16.93
C GLY A 30 3.15 1.29 -16.08
N ASP A 31 1.96 1.76 -15.69
CA ASP A 31 1.77 2.89 -14.77
C ASP A 31 2.08 2.47 -13.31
N MET A 32 1.88 1.19 -13.02
CA MET A 32 2.17 0.57 -11.72
C MET A 32 3.04 -0.68 -11.88
N SER A 33 3.47 -1.22 -10.74
CA SER A 33 4.14 -2.50 -10.61
C SER A 33 3.36 -3.42 -9.66
N ILE A 34 3.66 -4.72 -9.68
CA ILE A 34 3.10 -5.64 -8.68
C ILE A 34 3.68 -5.31 -7.30
N VAL A 35 5.00 -5.08 -7.23
CA VAL A 35 5.74 -4.81 -6.00
C VAL A 35 6.38 -3.43 -6.03
N GLY A 36 6.01 -2.58 -5.06
CA GLY A 36 6.50 -1.22 -4.92
C GLY A 36 5.84 -0.47 -3.75
N PRO A 37 6.33 0.72 -3.40
CA PRO A 37 5.67 1.58 -2.43
C PRO A 37 4.22 1.85 -2.82
N ARG A 38 3.29 1.80 -1.86
CA ARG A 38 1.87 2.06 -2.15
C ARG A 38 1.68 3.52 -2.57
N PRO A 39 0.89 3.82 -3.61
CA PRO A 39 0.56 5.21 -3.93
C PRO A 39 -0.14 5.86 -2.73
N LEU A 40 0.27 7.09 -2.42
CA LEU A 40 -0.34 7.92 -1.38
C LEU A 40 -0.95 9.17 -2.01
N LEU A 41 -1.69 9.94 -1.20
CA LEU A 41 -2.35 11.16 -1.67
C LEU A 41 -1.33 12.18 -2.17
N MET A 42 -1.66 12.84 -3.30
CA MET A 42 -0.80 13.86 -3.92
C MET A 42 -0.50 15.05 -2.98
N GLU A 43 -1.39 15.32 -2.02
CA GLU A 43 -1.18 16.36 -1.00
C GLU A 43 0.01 16.10 -0.07
N TYR A 44 0.58 14.89 -0.06
CA TYR A 44 1.77 14.56 0.72
C TYR A 44 3.08 14.92 0.02
N LEU A 45 3.05 15.17 -1.30
CA LEU A 45 4.24 15.55 -2.07
C LEU A 45 5.05 16.71 -1.43
N PRO A 46 4.45 17.82 -0.99
CA PRO A 46 5.19 18.90 -0.33
C PRO A 46 5.63 18.60 1.10
N LEU A 47 5.18 17.48 1.69
CA LEU A 47 5.44 17.12 3.08
C LEU A 47 6.63 16.16 3.24
N TYR A 48 7.08 15.55 2.16
CA TYR A 48 8.19 14.59 2.20
C TYR A 48 9.52 15.29 2.47
N SER A 49 10.33 14.67 3.31
CA SER A 49 11.77 14.94 3.29
C SER A 49 12.41 14.42 1.99
N PRO A 50 13.61 14.87 1.61
CA PRO A 50 14.33 14.33 0.46
C PRO A 50 14.51 12.81 0.52
N GLU A 51 14.70 12.26 1.73
CA GLU A 51 14.80 10.82 1.94
C GLU A 51 13.48 10.11 1.66
N GLN A 52 12.38 10.59 2.23
CA GLN A 52 11.06 9.99 2.02
C GLN A 52 10.62 10.06 0.55
N ALA A 53 11.02 11.12 -0.16
CA ALA A 53 10.72 11.31 -1.57
C ALA A 53 11.34 10.23 -2.47
N LYS A 54 12.45 9.58 -2.07
CA LYS A 54 13.07 8.47 -2.82
C LYS A 54 12.10 7.31 -3.08
N ARG A 55 11.03 7.16 -2.29
CA ARG A 55 9.98 6.17 -2.55
C ARG A 55 9.35 6.30 -3.95
N HIS A 56 9.50 7.44 -4.61
CA HIS A 56 9.01 7.72 -5.94
C HIS A 56 10.01 7.35 -7.07
N ASP A 57 11.23 6.90 -6.73
CA ASP A 57 12.24 6.48 -7.72
C ASP A 57 11.90 5.15 -8.41
N VAL A 58 10.88 4.45 -7.90
CA VAL A 58 10.31 3.24 -8.50
C VAL A 58 8.83 3.41 -8.74
N ARG A 59 8.27 2.61 -9.66
CA ARG A 59 6.83 2.60 -9.90
C ARG A 59 6.08 2.22 -8.63
N PRO A 60 4.92 2.85 -8.35
CA PRO A 60 4.07 2.45 -7.25
C PRO A 60 3.62 0.98 -7.40
N GLY A 61 3.41 0.31 -6.27
CA GLY A 61 3.07 -1.11 -6.21
C GLY A 61 1.66 -1.40 -5.73
N MET A 62 1.06 -2.48 -6.23
CA MET A 62 -0.15 -3.06 -5.64
C MET A 62 0.15 -3.57 -4.21
N THR A 63 1.28 -4.24 -4.04
CA THR A 63 1.83 -4.65 -2.75
C THR A 63 3.27 -4.15 -2.59
N GLY A 64 3.84 -4.29 -1.39
CA GLY A 64 5.15 -3.70 -1.10
C GLY A 64 5.67 -4.07 0.29
N HIS A 65 6.92 -3.67 0.54
CA HIS A 65 7.64 -4.05 1.76
C HIS A 65 6.96 -3.53 3.03
N ALA A 66 6.45 -2.29 3.02
CA ALA A 66 5.70 -1.74 4.13
C ALA A 66 4.37 -2.49 4.38
N GLN A 67 3.66 -2.87 3.31
CA GLN A 67 2.40 -3.62 3.40
C GLN A 67 2.60 -4.99 4.08
N VAL A 68 3.71 -5.69 3.80
CA VAL A 68 3.93 -7.04 4.34
C VAL A 68 4.65 -7.09 5.70
N ASN A 69 5.26 -5.99 6.16
CA ASN A 69 6.00 -5.96 7.43
C ASN A 69 5.38 -5.08 8.53
N GLY A 70 4.42 -4.20 8.22
CA GLY A 70 3.78 -3.39 9.27
C GLY A 70 2.35 -2.94 9.01
N ARG A 71 1.93 -2.78 7.74
CA ARG A 71 0.56 -2.39 7.34
C ARG A 71 0.04 -1.18 8.15
N ASN A 72 -1.03 -1.34 8.94
CA ASN A 72 -1.65 -0.29 9.76
C ASN A 72 -1.07 -0.23 11.18
N ALA A 73 -0.24 -1.19 11.58
CA ALA A 73 0.35 -1.27 12.93
C ALA A 73 1.58 -0.36 13.10
N ILE A 74 2.07 0.26 12.02
CA ILE A 74 3.27 1.10 12.02
C ILE A 74 2.92 2.55 11.67
N GLY A 75 3.66 3.49 12.27
CA GLY A 75 3.54 4.92 11.99
C GLY A 75 4.09 5.30 10.59
N TRP A 76 3.84 6.55 10.20
CA TRP A 76 4.27 7.08 8.89
C TRP A 76 5.78 6.98 8.68
N GLU A 77 6.58 7.34 9.69
CA GLU A 77 8.04 7.29 9.58
C GLU A 77 8.55 5.88 9.29
N GLU A 78 8.04 4.88 10.00
CA GLU A 78 8.43 3.49 9.79
C GLU A 78 7.98 2.99 8.41
N LYS A 79 6.77 3.40 7.98
CA LYS A 79 6.27 3.09 6.64
C LYS A 79 7.18 3.66 5.55
N PHE A 80 7.62 4.91 5.70
CA PHE A 80 8.53 5.52 4.75
C PHE A 80 9.92 4.88 4.78
N LYS A 81 10.45 4.52 5.95
CA LYS A 81 11.71 3.77 6.06
C LYS A 81 11.65 2.44 5.31
N LEU A 82 10.53 1.71 5.44
CA LEU A 82 10.34 0.45 4.72
C LEU A 82 10.20 0.66 3.20
N ASP A 83 9.53 1.74 2.78
CA ASP A 83 9.42 2.11 1.38
C ASP A 83 10.78 2.50 0.78
N THR A 84 11.56 3.36 1.43
CA THR A 84 12.88 3.80 0.94
C THR A 84 13.89 2.66 0.99
N TRP A 85 13.87 1.83 2.03
CA TRP A 85 14.69 0.62 2.10
C TRP A 85 14.39 -0.32 0.93
N TYR A 86 13.12 -0.50 0.57
CA TYR A 86 12.75 -1.30 -0.59
C TYR A 86 13.32 -0.72 -1.90
N VAL A 87 13.23 0.60 -2.10
CA VAL A 87 13.81 1.27 -3.28
C VAL A 87 15.30 0.98 -3.39
N GLU A 88 16.04 1.06 -2.28
CA GLU A 88 17.49 0.87 -2.26
C GLU A 88 17.92 -0.60 -2.37
N ASN A 89 17.07 -1.55 -1.97
CA ASN A 89 17.40 -2.98 -1.88
C ASN A 89 16.61 -3.86 -2.87
N ARG A 90 15.94 -3.22 -3.85
CA ARG A 90 15.08 -3.92 -4.79
C ARG A 90 15.84 -5.00 -5.56
N SER A 91 15.30 -6.21 -5.55
CA SER A 91 15.79 -7.34 -6.33
C SER A 91 14.62 -8.25 -6.70
N ILE A 92 14.76 -9.01 -7.78
CA ILE A 92 13.75 -9.97 -8.22
C ILE A 92 13.39 -10.96 -7.08
N TRP A 93 14.39 -11.40 -6.32
CA TRP A 93 14.18 -12.30 -5.18
C TRP A 93 13.37 -11.64 -4.04
N LEU A 94 13.64 -10.37 -3.75
CA LEU A 94 12.88 -9.61 -2.77
C LEU A 94 11.42 -9.47 -3.21
N ASP A 95 11.17 -9.20 -4.49
CA ASP A 95 9.81 -9.07 -5.04
C ASP A 95 9.03 -10.38 -4.88
N PHE A 96 9.64 -11.53 -5.20
CA PHE A 96 9.04 -12.84 -4.97
C PHE A 96 8.72 -13.09 -3.49
N LYS A 97 9.63 -12.74 -2.58
CA LYS A 97 9.40 -12.86 -1.14
C LYS A 97 8.24 -11.99 -0.67
N ILE A 98 8.12 -10.76 -1.19
CA ILE A 98 7.00 -9.86 -0.87
C ILE A 98 5.70 -10.45 -1.41
N MET A 99 5.64 -10.85 -2.67
CA MET A 99 4.44 -11.49 -3.25
C MET A 99 3.98 -12.72 -2.45
N PHE A 100 4.91 -13.59 -2.05
CA PHE A 100 4.59 -14.75 -1.23
C PHE A 100 4.02 -14.38 0.14
N LYS A 101 4.64 -13.40 0.82
CA LYS A 101 4.13 -12.88 2.10
C LYS A 101 2.73 -12.27 1.95
N THR A 102 2.48 -11.57 0.84
CA THR A 102 1.17 -10.99 0.54
C THR A 102 0.11 -12.07 0.40
N VAL A 103 0.37 -13.11 -0.41
CA VAL A 103 -0.54 -14.26 -0.55
C VAL A 103 -0.78 -14.93 0.80
N HIS A 104 0.28 -15.18 1.58
CA HIS A 104 0.15 -15.80 2.90
C HIS A 104 -0.74 -14.99 3.84
N LYS A 105 -0.55 -13.67 3.92
CA LYS A 105 -1.39 -12.78 4.76
C LYS A 105 -2.85 -12.77 4.33
N VAL A 106 -3.13 -12.72 3.02
CA VAL A 106 -4.50 -12.78 2.49
C VAL A 106 -5.16 -14.12 2.83
N LEU A 107 -4.43 -15.23 2.66
CA LEU A 107 -4.95 -16.58 2.92
C LEU A 107 -5.13 -16.88 4.42
N ALA A 108 -4.22 -16.38 5.26
CA ALA A 108 -4.34 -16.48 6.71
C ALA A 108 -5.60 -15.75 7.25
N LYS A 109 -6.28 -14.97 6.40
CA LYS A 109 -7.31 -14.02 6.81
C LYS A 109 -6.83 -13.12 7.94
N ASP A 110 -5.54 -12.82 7.97
CA ASP A 110 -4.91 -11.82 8.82
C ASP A 110 -5.39 -10.39 8.44
N ASP A 111 -6.62 -10.23 7.90
CA ASP A 111 -7.38 -9.00 7.63
C ASP A 111 -8.53 -9.24 6.59
N ILE A 112 -9.43 -10.22 6.81
CA ILE A 112 -10.75 -10.19 6.14
C ILE A 112 -11.83 -9.86 7.17
N SER A 113 -11.70 -8.68 7.79
CA SER A 113 -12.66 -7.95 8.63
C SER A 113 -11.88 -6.69 9.07
N ALA A 114 -12.35 -5.45 8.99
CA ALA A 114 -13.68 -4.92 8.83
C ALA A 114 -13.61 -3.49 8.24
N GLU A 115 -14.72 -3.01 7.69
CA GLU A 115 -15.01 -1.58 7.58
C GLU A 115 -14.70 -0.91 8.95
N GLY A 116 -13.62 -0.13 9.05
CA GLY A 116 -13.31 0.67 10.25
C GLY A 116 -11.97 0.44 10.96
N GLU A 117 -11.04 -0.36 10.43
CA GLU A 117 -9.69 -0.43 11.03
C GLU A 117 -8.90 0.87 10.81
N ALA A 118 -8.58 1.54 11.93
CA ALA A 118 -7.73 2.71 12.11
C ALA A 118 -7.19 3.29 10.80
N THR A 119 -7.97 4.19 10.18
CA THR A 119 -7.46 5.09 9.16
C THR A 119 -6.27 5.80 9.78
N MET A 120 -5.04 5.43 9.36
CA MET A 120 -3.84 6.15 9.78
C MET A 120 -4.13 7.64 9.67
N THR A 121 -3.80 8.39 10.71
CA THR A 121 -4.02 9.84 10.72
C THR A 121 -3.33 10.45 9.51
N LYS A 122 -3.91 11.51 8.95
CA LYS A 122 -3.35 12.20 7.79
C LYS A 122 -1.87 12.52 8.04
N PHE A 123 -1.00 12.22 7.08
CA PHE A 123 0.40 12.62 7.16
C PHE A 123 0.49 14.15 7.12
N THR A 124 1.17 14.75 8.10
CA THR A 124 1.33 16.21 8.24
C THR A 124 2.80 16.64 8.10
N GLY A 125 3.66 15.79 7.54
CA GLY A 125 5.10 16.00 7.52
C GLY A 125 5.80 15.49 8.78
N THR A 126 7.10 15.26 8.67
CA THR A 126 7.98 14.91 9.78
C THR A 126 8.34 16.18 10.54
N LYS A 127 8.12 16.21 11.87
CA LYS A 127 8.59 17.33 12.69
C LYS A 127 10.12 17.31 12.71
N SER A 128 10.76 18.35 12.19
CA SER A 128 12.19 18.60 12.31
C SER A 128 12.53 18.79 13.79
N GLY A 129 12.95 17.72 14.47
CA GLY A 129 13.21 17.77 15.90
C GLY A 129 13.60 16.42 16.49
N GLN A 130 14.55 15.72 15.86
CA GLN A 130 15.31 14.62 16.48
C GLN A 130 16.55 14.26 15.64
N ASP A 131 17.27 15.27 15.16
CA ASP A 131 18.67 15.13 14.75
C ASP A 131 19.45 16.17 15.55
N SER A 132 19.80 15.79 16.78
CA SER A 132 20.74 16.51 17.66
C SER A 132 21.76 15.53 18.17
#